data_AF-A0A1W6BWZ8-F1
#
_entry.id   AF-A0A1W6BWZ8-F1
#
_cell.length_a   1.000
_cell.length_b   1.000
_cell.length_c   1.000
_cell.angle_alpha   90.00
_cell.angle_beta   90.00
_cell.angle_gamma   90.00
#
_symmetry.space_group_name_H-M   'P 1'
#
loop_
_entity.id
_entity.type
_entity.pdbx_description
1 polymer ?
#
loop_
_entity_poly.entity_id
_entity_poly.type
_entity_poly.pdbx_seq_one_letter_code
_entity_poly.pdbx_strand_id
1 'polypeptide(L)'
;MPYFITLYIEPMKPKLDKIPVSIPHAFLGLTKEKSPDELDKIDETLRQEYLKNKEWDKIDFQWYKQIYPSILDNDFKDEGFFGFAPVESAPSHWGKVFENNQYTPQWNEKAKHYDYILRDKDTFREYNRCIFEVSQEQYESLLDEIKKEVEKTKDRNPNLQKDDSKMVSLESLKQNLYYNSNTINKYSYHNCVTWVLHKLDSIGIEVIDLKEWMPDIMPNPNPTYQISKYFLKQVFDIEFNLINTLKDSLQDLAYYHLVLNKFQSIDKDLESIKGTKAFRKWARGMIDNRFACTLEPNYNRLSKYNIKCSSQEEGFIATLTEWKEKLQHKRERLRYVYTMLDKILSSQIKKANDLQGSFTFISYNKKTKKIQLSNKQSNYESYDENELDPNIPANNWSLNQLSPYILIPKDKTISRILYHKYDYGKISDSYIEAINQSYLGILSDNDNLVYWSKALHKLRKSVNQVVKEIENV
;
A
#
# COMPACT_ATOMS: atom_id res chain seq x y z
N MET A 1 20.57 10.74 -6.41
CA MET A 1 19.61 11.05 -7.48
C MET A 1 18.27 10.48 -7.06
N PRO A 2 17.14 11.17 -7.27
CA PRO A 2 15.84 10.60 -6.93
C PRO A 2 15.43 9.53 -7.94
N TYR A 3 14.74 8.51 -7.46
CA TYR A 3 14.21 7.39 -8.25
C TYR A 3 12.71 7.31 -8.03
N PHE A 4 11.94 7.10 -9.10
CA PHE A 4 10.48 7.11 -9.03
C PHE A 4 9.88 5.84 -9.62
N ILE A 5 8.98 5.24 -8.86
CA ILE A 5 8.09 4.17 -9.32
C ILE A 5 6.68 4.74 -9.35
N THR A 6 5.99 4.59 -10.46
CA THR A 6 4.65 5.15 -10.64
C THR A 6 3.67 4.05 -11.00
N LEU A 7 2.63 3.89 -10.19
CA LEU A 7 1.48 3.06 -10.50
C LEU A 7 0.55 3.85 -11.41
N TYR A 8 0.28 3.35 -12.61
CA TYR A 8 -0.72 3.90 -13.53
C TYR A 8 -1.97 3.02 -13.56
N ILE A 9 -3.13 3.66 -13.58
CA ILE A 9 -4.42 3.00 -13.77
C ILE A 9 -5.04 3.53 -15.05
N GLU A 10 -5.23 2.65 -16.03
CA GLU A 10 -6.05 2.98 -17.19
C GLU A 10 -7.52 2.94 -16.78
N PRO A 11 -8.24 4.08 -16.87
CA PRO A 11 -9.63 4.14 -16.47
C PRO A 11 -10.50 3.30 -17.42
N MET A 12 -11.49 2.60 -16.85
CA MET A 12 -12.50 1.90 -17.63
C MET A 12 -13.28 2.90 -18.49
N LYS A 13 -13.32 2.69 -19.82
CA LYS A 13 -14.26 3.39 -20.70
C LYS A 13 -15.39 2.43 -21.06
N PRO A 14 -16.68 2.76 -20.76
CA PRO A 14 -17.78 1.91 -21.18
C PRO A 14 -17.82 1.88 -22.72
N LYS A 15 -17.46 0.72 -23.29
CA LYS A 15 -17.68 0.45 -24.72
C LYS A 15 -19.11 -0.05 -24.84
N LEU A 16 -20.04 0.86 -25.15
CA LEU A 16 -21.47 0.56 -25.28
C LEU A 16 -21.78 -0.58 -26.28
N ASP A 17 -20.83 -0.94 -27.15
CA ASP A 17 -21.17 -1.64 -28.39
C ASP A 17 -20.95 -3.16 -28.35
N LYS A 18 -20.14 -3.72 -27.43
CA LYS A 18 -19.86 -5.19 -27.45
C LYS A 18 -19.72 -5.89 -26.10
N ILE A 19 -19.21 -5.24 -25.06
CA ILE A 19 -19.24 -5.75 -23.67
C ILE A 19 -19.32 -4.51 -22.76
N PRO A 20 -20.33 -4.39 -21.87
CA PRO A 20 -20.53 -3.21 -21.03
C PRO A 20 -19.42 -2.97 -19.99
N VAL A 21 -18.46 -3.88 -19.86
CA VAL A 21 -17.50 -3.94 -18.75
C VAL A 21 -16.08 -3.93 -19.30
N SER A 22 -15.26 -3.01 -18.80
CA SER A 22 -13.84 -2.86 -19.16
C SER A 22 -13.01 -3.07 -17.91
N ILE A 23 -12.31 -4.18 -17.66
CA ILE A 23 -11.53 -4.38 -16.42
C ILE A 23 -10.48 -3.26 -16.24
N PRO A 24 -10.30 -2.65 -15.04
CA PRO A 24 -9.28 -1.63 -14.83
C PRO A 24 -7.90 -2.25 -15.05
N HIS A 25 -7.08 -1.64 -15.90
CA HIS A 25 -5.75 -2.12 -16.19
C HIS A 25 -4.71 -1.29 -15.42
N ALA A 26 -3.75 -1.95 -14.77
CA ALA A 26 -2.69 -1.28 -14.04
C ALA A 26 -1.30 -1.71 -14.52
N PHE A 27 -0.35 -0.79 -14.44
CA PHE A 27 1.05 -1.02 -14.80
C PHE A 27 1.97 -0.08 -14.05
N LEU A 28 3.27 -0.35 -14.14
CA LEU A 28 4.33 0.44 -13.50
C LEU A 28 5.07 1.26 -14.55
N GLY A 29 5.37 2.52 -14.22
CA GLY A 29 6.38 3.32 -14.91
C GLY A 29 7.54 3.59 -13.96
N LEU A 30 8.77 3.45 -14.47
CA LEU A 30 10.01 3.68 -13.74
C LEU A 30 10.73 4.87 -14.39
N THR A 31 11.00 5.92 -13.60
CA THR A 31 11.75 7.11 -14.04
C THR A 31 12.85 7.47 -13.03
N LYS A 32 13.90 8.15 -13.49
CA LYS A 32 15.03 8.65 -12.69
C LYS A 32 15.12 10.16 -12.83
N GLU A 33 15.68 10.82 -11.81
CA GLU A 33 15.94 12.26 -11.75
C GLU A 33 14.70 13.16 -11.70
N LYS A 34 13.67 12.84 -12.49
CA LYS A 34 12.42 13.59 -12.62
C LYS A 34 11.22 12.69 -12.36
N SER A 35 10.34 13.20 -11.51
CA SER A 35 9.01 12.62 -11.31
C SER A 35 8.14 12.86 -12.56
N PRO A 36 7.12 12.01 -12.80
CA PRO A 36 6.13 12.27 -13.84
C PRO A 36 5.49 13.66 -13.78
N ASP A 37 5.29 14.22 -12.59
CA ASP A 37 4.74 15.58 -12.41
C ASP A 37 5.71 16.66 -12.90
N GLU A 38 7.01 16.46 -12.72
CA GLU A 38 8.03 17.36 -13.28
C GLU A 38 8.15 17.20 -14.80
N LEU A 39 8.07 15.97 -15.32
CA LEU A 39 8.10 15.71 -16.76
C LEU A 39 6.91 16.35 -17.47
N ASP A 40 5.71 16.28 -16.89
CA ASP A 40 4.52 16.95 -17.43
C ASP A 40 4.69 18.48 -17.51
N LYS A 41 5.35 19.11 -16.51
CA LYS A 41 5.66 20.55 -16.52
C LYS A 41 6.72 20.92 -17.56
N ILE A 42 7.70 20.04 -17.78
CA ILE A 42 8.71 20.21 -18.83
C ILE A 42 8.03 20.17 -20.21
N ASP A 43 7.17 19.18 -20.45
CA ASP A 43 6.39 19.08 -21.70
C ASP A 43 5.54 20.32 -21.93
N GLU A 44 4.86 20.84 -20.89
CA GLU A 44 4.06 22.06 -21.00
C GLU A 44 4.92 23.27 -21.40
N THR A 45 6.10 23.41 -20.79
CA THR A 45 7.03 24.50 -21.09
C THR A 45 7.54 24.42 -22.52
N LEU A 46 8.01 23.23 -22.95
CA LEU A 46 8.49 22.99 -24.32
C LEU A 46 7.38 23.25 -25.36
N ARG A 47 6.15 22.84 -25.07
CA ARG A 47 5.01 23.10 -25.94
C ARG A 47 4.77 24.60 -26.16
N GLN A 48 4.90 25.43 -25.12
CA GLN A 48 4.79 26.89 -25.28
C GLN A 48 5.92 27.47 -26.15
N GLU A 49 7.13 26.94 -26.01
CA GLU A 49 8.27 27.33 -26.86
C GLU A 49 8.05 26.94 -28.32
N TYR A 50 7.59 25.71 -28.58
CA TYR A 50 7.27 25.25 -29.93
C TYR A 50 6.14 26.05 -30.57
N LEU A 51 5.10 26.41 -29.81
CA LEU A 51 4.04 27.29 -30.28
C LEU A 51 4.56 28.68 -30.66
N LYS A 52 5.46 29.25 -29.84
CA LYS A 52 6.12 30.54 -30.13
C LYS A 52 6.99 30.48 -31.38
N ASN A 53 7.69 29.36 -31.58
CA ASN A 53 8.61 29.14 -32.70
C ASN A 53 7.91 28.57 -33.96
N LYS A 54 6.61 28.27 -33.90
CA LYS A 54 5.82 27.66 -34.98
C LYS A 54 6.31 26.26 -35.39
N GLU A 55 6.83 25.50 -34.44
CA GLU A 55 7.29 24.10 -34.62
C GLU A 55 6.11 23.14 -34.42
N TRP A 56 5.16 23.15 -35.37
CA TRP A 56 3.87 22.46 -35.26
C TRP A 56 3.98 20.94 -35.11
N ASP A 57 5.04 20.32 -35.63
CA ASP A 57 5.30 18.89 -35.57
C ASP A 57 5.66 18.40 -34.16
N LYS A 58 6.08 19.30 -33.27
CA LYS A 58 6.55 18.96 -31.92
C LYS A 58 5.54 19.26 -30.80
N ILE A 59 4.45 19.97 -31.11
CA ILE A 59 3.49 20.43 -30.09
C ILE A 59 2.71 19.29 -29.42
N ASP A 60 2.64 18.13 -30.08
CA ASP A 60 1.95 16.93 -29.61
C ASP A 60 2.90 15.93 -28.93
N PHE A 61 4.18 16.28 -28.80
CA PHE A 61 5.14 15.48 -28.04
C PHE A 61 4.70 15.40 -26.58
N GLN A 62 4.79 14.19 -26.02
CA GLN A 62 4.54 13.91 -24.62
C GLN A 62 5.58 12.90 -24.17
N TRP A 63 6.23 13.14 -23.02
CA TRP A 63 7.37 12.35 -22.54
C TRP A 63 7.05 10.85 -22.49
N TYR A 64 5.82 10.49 -22.07
CA TYR A 64 5.42 9.10 -21.94
C TYR A 64 5.27 8.39 -23.30
N LYS A 65 5.23 9.09 -24.44
CA LYS A 65 5.23 8.49 -25.78
C LYS A 65 6.61 7.97 -26.21
N GLN A 66 7.65 8.20 -25.41
CA GLN A 66 8.97 7.64 -25.68
C GLN A 66 8.92 6.11 -25.71
N ILE A 67 9.51 5.51 -26.73
CA ILE A 67 9.76 4.07 -26.80
C ILE A 67 11.11 3.79 -26.17
N TYR A 68 11.13 2.90 -25.19
CA TYR A 68 12.34 2.45 -24.51
C TYR A 68 12.86 1.18 -25.18
N PRO A 69 14.19 0.99 -25.30
CA PRO A 69 14.80 -0.30 -25.63
C PRO A 69 14.33 -1.40 -24.67
N SER A 70 14.50 -2.67 -25.03
CA SER A 70 14.15 -3.75 -24.10
C SER A 70 15.03 -3.66 -22.85
N ILE A 71 14.48 -3.98 -21.68
CA ILE A 71 15.20 -4.14 -20.41
C ILE A 71 16.33 -5.18 -20.48
N LEU A 72 16.28 -6.04 -21.50
CA LEU A 72 17.29 -7.04 -21.81
C LEU A 72 18.44 -6.50 -22.66
N ASP A 73 18.24 -5.37 -23.34
CA ASP A 73 19.22 -4.75 -24.22
C ASP A 73 20.27 -3.96 -23.42
N ASN A 74 21.47 -3.81 -23.99
CA ASN A 74 22.59 -3.11 -23.36
C ASN A 74 22.44 -1.57 -23.40
N ASP A 75 21.56 -1.04 -24.25
CA ASP A 75 21.28 0.39 -24.40
C ASP A 75 20.09 0.86 -23.54
N PHE A 76 19.48 -0.05 -22.78
CA PHE A 76 18.43 0.26 -21.81
C PHE A 76 18.95 1.19 -20.71
N LYS A 77 18.24 2.29 -20.47
CA LYS A 77 18.67 3.37 -19.56
C LYS A 77 18.03 3.30 -18.17
N ASP A 78 17.62 2.11 -17.76
CA ASP A 78 16.92 1.81 -16.49
C ASP A 78 15.53 2.45 -16.33
N GLU A 79 14.94 3.03 -17.38
CA GLU A 79 13.62 3.66 -17.35
C GLU A 79 12.67 2.96 -18.32
N GLY A 80 11.38 2.95 -18.01
CA GLY A 80 10.38 2.37 -18.92
C GLY A 80 9.04 2.06 -18.26
N PHE A 81 8.15 1.48 -19.04
CA PHE A 81 6.81 1.07 -18.57
C PHE A 81 6.63 -0.43 -18.69
N PHE A 82 6.17 -1.06 -17.61
CA PHE A 82 6.06 -2.50 -17.50
C PHE A 82 4.68 -2.87 -16.96
N GLY A 83 4.04 -3.85 -17.58
CA GLY A 83 2.83 -4.42 -17.01
C GLY A 83 2.66 -5.88 -17.37
N PHE A 84 1.58 -6.45 -16.89
CA PHE A 84 1.36 -7.88 -16.95
C PHE A 84 -0.03 -8.16 -17.50
N ALA A 85 -0.16 -9.08 -18.44
CA ALA A 85 -1.45 -9.49 -18.98
C ALA A 85 -1.36 -10.93 -19.50
N PRO A 86 -2.47 -11.66 -19.62
CA PRO A 86 -2.46 -12.91 -20.34
C PRO A 86 -2.13 -12.66 -21.83
N VAL A 87 -1.44 -13.61 -22.48
CA VAL A 87 -1.08 -13.47 -23.91
C VAL A 87 -2.30 -13.35 -24.82
N GLU A 88 -3.44 -13.86 -24.38
CA GLU A 88 -4.77 -13.73 -24.99
C GLU A 88 -5.78 -13.49 -23.87
N SER A 89 -6.89 -12.78 -24.15
CA SER A 89 -7.97 -12.55 -23.18
C SER A 89 -8.79 -13.82 -22.91
N ALA A 90 -8.12 -14.89 -22.49
CA ALA A 90 -8.68 -16.19 -22.18
C ALA A 90 -8.41 -16.56 -20.71
N PRO A 91 -9.39 -17.15 -19.99
CA PRO A 91 -9.31 -17.47 -18.55
C PRO A 91 -8.20 -18.43 -18.10
N SER A 92 -7.29 -18.84 -18.99
CA SER A 92 -6.31 -19.88 -18.68
C SER A 92 -5.05 -19.84 -19.55
N HIS A 93 -4.80 -18.72 -20.22
CA HIS A 93 -3.62 -18.56 -21.08
C HIS A 93 -2.46 -17.94 -20.30
N TRP A 94 -1.23 -18.32 -20.62
CA TRP A 94 -0.02 -17.86 -19.94
C TRP A 94 0.06 -16.34 -19.78
N GLY A 95 0.43 -15.88 -18.59
CA GLY A 95 0.75 -14.47 -18.33
C GLY A 95 2.05 -14.04 -18.99
N LYS A 96 2.14 -12.78 -19.41
CA LYS A 96 3.34 -12.19 -20.00
C LYS A 96 3.60 -10.83 -19.37
N VAL A 97 4.87 -10.54 -19.10
CA VAL A 97 5.30 -9.18 -18.78
C VAL A 97 5.56 -8.44 -20.10
N PHE A 98 4.85 -7.35 -20.29
CA PHE A 98 4.95 -6.47 -21.44
C PHE A 98 5.78 -5.25 -21.08
N GLU A 99 6.74 -4.95 -21.95
CA GLU A 99 7.52 -3.72 -21.94
C GLU A 99 6.80 -2.66 -22.77
N ASN A 100 7.18 -1.40 -22.61
CA ASN A 100 6.49 -0.26 -23.22
C ASN A 100 4.96 -0.30 -22.99
N ASN A 101 4.55 -0.65 -21.77
CA ASN A 101 3.14 -0.90 -21.44
C ASN A 101 2.29 0.38 -21.29
N GLN A 102 2.85 1.57 -21.55
CA GLN A 102 2.08 2.76 -21.88
C GLN A 102 1.31 2.60 -23.21
N TYR A 103 1.68 1.59 -24.00
CA TYR A 103 0.92 1.10 -25.14
C TYR A 103 0.18 -0.20 -24.76
N THR A 104 -0.99 -0.41 -25.38
CA THR A 104 -1.74 -1.66 -25.30
C THR A 104 -1.18 -2.64 -26.32
N PRO A 105 -0.67 -3.81 -25.89
CA PRO A 105 -0.21 -4.84 -26.80
C PRO A 105 -1.38 -5.55 -27.48
N GLN A 106 -1.29 -5.77 -28.78
CA GLN A 106 -2.26 -6.53 -29.58
C GLN A 106 -1.53 -7.54 -30.46
N TRP A 107 -1.84 -8.82 -30.34
CA TRP A 107 -1.17 -9.84 -31.13
C TRP A 107 -1.57 -9.77 -32.61
N ASN A 108 -0.58 -9.67 -33.49
CA ASN A 108 -0.75 -9.70 -34.93
C ASN A 108 -0.44 -11.10 -35.46
N GLU A 109 -1.49 -11.86 -35.79
CA GLU A 109 -1.33 -13.25 -36.26
C GLU A 109 -0.54 -13.36 -37.57
N LYS A 110 -0.59 -12.34 -38.44
CA LYS A 110 0.11 -12.36 -39.72
C LYS A 110 1.60 -12.09 -39.54
N ALA A 111 1.94 -11.11 -38.71
CA ALA A 111 3.30 -10.67 -38.49
C ALA A 111 4.01 -11.44 -37.36
N LYS A 112 3.26 -12.23 -36.59
CA LYS A 112 3.75 -13.02 -35.44
C LYS A 112 4.50 -12.16 -34.40
N HIS A 113 4.01 -10.95 -34.17
CA HIS A 113 4.48 -10.04 -33.13
C HIS A 113 3.31 -9.27 -32.50
N TYR A 114 3.59 -8.52 -31.43
CA TYR A 114 2.62 -7.59 -30.84
C TYR A 114 2.69 -6.23 -31.54
N ASP A 115 1.55 -5.72 -31.97
CA ASP A 115 1.31 -4.32 -32.32
C ASP A 115 0.99 -3.51 -31.06
N TYR A 116 1.25 -2.20 -31.09
CA TYR A 116 1.15 -1.33 -29.92
C TYR A 116 0.28 -0.11 -30.22
N ILE A 117 -0.76 0.09 -29.41
CA ILE A 117 -1.64 1.26 -29.52
C ILE A 117 -1.51 2.08 -28.24
N LEU A 118 -1.22 3.38 -28.36
CA LEU A 118 -1.06 4.26 -27.19
C LEU A 118 -2.31 4.19 -26.31
N ARG A 119 -2.12 3.98 -25.00
CA ARG A 119 -3.24 4.01 -24.05
C ARG A 119 -3.84 5.39 -23.97
N ASP A 120 -5.06 5.46 -23.44
CA ASP A 120 -5.76 6.72 -23.35
C ASP A 120 -4.96 7.77 -22.56
N LYS A 121 -4.93 9.02 -23.04
CA LYS A 121 -4.21 10.12 -22.39
C LYS A 121 -4.62 10.32 -20.93
N ASP A 122 -5.87 9.98 -20.57
CA ASP A 122 -6.35 10.11 -19.21
C ASP A 122 -5.63 9.16 -18.25
N THR A 123 -5.06 8.05 -18.73
CA THR A 123 -4.20 7.12 -17.96
C THR A 123 -3.02 7.83 -17.31
N PHE A 124 -2.44 8.81 -18.00
CA PHE A 124 -1.21 9.48 -17.57
C PHE A 124 -1.47 10.72 -16.71
N ARG A 125 -2.74 11.08 -16.46
CA ARG A 125 -3.09 12.24 -15.62
C ARG A 125 -2.87 11.94 -14.14
N GLU A 126 -2.60 12.99 -13.38
CA GLU A 126 -2.32 12.95 -11.93
C GLU A 126 -3.33 12.11 -11.13
N TYR A 127 -4.63 12.24 -11.42
CA TYR A 127 -5.68 11.51 -10.70
C TYR A 127 -5.82 10.02 -11.05
N ASN A 128 -5.05 9.53 -12.03
CA ASN A 128 -5.02 8.13 -12.44
C ASN A 128 -3.63 7.50 -12.23
N ARG A 129 -2.71 8.20 -11.53
CA ARG A 129 -1.39 7.67 -11.19
C ARG A 129 -1.05 7.92 -9.72
N CYS A 130 -0.14 7.10 -9.18
CA CYS A 130 0.43 7.28 -7.86
C CYS A 130 1.94 7.15 -7.93
N ILE A 131 2.65 8.21 -7.55
CA ILE A 131 4.11 8.32 -7.66
C ILE A 131 4.74 8.01 -6.31
N PHE A 132 5.72 7.11 -6.32
CA PHE A 132 6.52 6.73 -5.16
C PHE A 132 7.97 7.14 -5.42
N GLU A 133 8.48 8.12 -4.67
CA GLU A 133 9.93 8.37 -4.60
C GLU A 133 10.57 7.31 -3.70
N VAL A 134 11.49 6.52 -4.24
CA VAL A 134 12.06 5.35 -3.57
C VAL A 134 13.58 5.42 -3.49
N SER A 135 14.18 4.58 -2.65
CA SER A 135 15.63 4.43 -2.60
C SER A 135 16.17 3.74 -3.86
N GLN A 136 17.46 3.92 -4.12
CA GLN A 136 18.15 3.23 -5.21
C GLN A 136 18.04 1.70 -5.09
N GLU A 137 18.21 1.16 -3.87
CA GLU A 137 18.08 -0.28 -3.59
C GLU A 137 16.69 -0.80 -3.99
N GLN A 138 15.62 -0.07 -3.62
CA GLN A 138 14.26 -0.44 -3.99
C GLN A 138 14.06 -0.41 -5.51
N TYR A 139 14.55 0.63 -6.18
CA TYR A 139 14.41 0.79 -7.62
C TYR A 139 15.13 -0.32 -8.40
N GLU A 140 16.41 -0.56 -8.10
CA GLU A 140 17.23 -1.55 -8.78
C GLU A 140 16.73 -2.97 -8.50
N SER A 141 16.33 -3.27 -7.27
CA SER A 141 15.75 -4.58 -6.93
C SER A 141 14.45 -4.85 -7.69
N LEU A 142 13.59 -3.84 -7.84
CA LEU A 142 12.36 -4.00 -8.63
C LEU A 142 12.68 -4.21 -10.11
N LEU A 143 13.59 -3.40 -10.66
CA LEU A 143 14.00 -3.47 -12.06
C LEU A 143 14.57 -4.86 -12.39
N ASP A 144 15.44 -5.39 -11.53
CA ASP A 144 16.01 -6.74 -11.67
C ASP A 144 14.94 -7.83 -11.61
N GLU A 145 13.94 -7.70 -10.74
CA GLU A 145 12.81 -8.62 -10.69
C GLU A 145 11.98 -8.57 -11.98
N ILE A 146 11.70 -7.38 -12.51
CA ILE A 146 10.99 -7.21 -13.78
C ILE A 146 11.80 -7.83 -14.92
N LYS A 147 13.11 -7.56 -14.98
CA LYS A 147 14.03 -8.11 -16.00
C LYS A 147 13.99 -9.64 -16.04
N LYS A 148 14.04 -10.29 -14.88
CA LYS A 148 13.93 -11.76 -14.76
C LYS A 148 12.60 -12.28 -15.30
N GLU A 149 11.51 -11.55 -15.08
CA GLU A 149 10.19 -11.94 -15.57
C GLU A 149 9.98 -11.67 -17.06
N VAL A 150 10.54 -10.58 -17.59
CA VAL A 150 10.57 -10.30 -19.04
C VAL A 150 11.34 -11.41 -19.76
N GLU A 151 12.56 -11.72 -19.34
CA GLU A 151 13.38 -12.80 -19.91
C GLU A 151 12.61 -14.13 -19.93
N LYS A 152 11.94 -14.45 -18.82
CA LYS A 152 11.16 -15.69 -18.67
C LYS A 152 9.90 -15.75 -19.53
N THR A 153 9.33 -14.59 -19.89
CA THR A 153 8.06 -14.52 -20.65
C THR A 153 8.23 -14.04 -22.08
N LYS A 154 9.46 -13.79 -22.53
CA LYS A 154 9.77 -13.22 -23.85
C LYS A 154 9.14 -14.00 -25.02
N ASP A 155 9.16 -15.32 -24.95
CA ASP A 155 8.65 -16.20 -26.02
C ASP A 155 7.14 -16.52 -25.91
N ARG A 156 6.49 -16.09 -24.82
CA ARG A 156 5.05 -16.32 -24.62
C ARG A 156 4.25 -15.50 -25.65
N ASN A 157 3.39 -16.19 -26.38
CA ASN A 157 2.46 -15.63 -27.37
C ASN A 157 1.17 -16.49 -27.42
N PRO A 158 0.09 -16.07 -28.09
CA PRO A 158 -1.18 -16.80 -28.11
C PRO A 158 -1.10 -18.24 -28.65
N ASN A 159 -0.10 -18.55 -29.48
CA ASN A 159 0.09 -19.89 -30.04
C ASN A 159 0.86 -20.83 -29.09
N LEU A 160 1.31 -20.36 -27.92
CA LEU A 160 2.01 -21.20 -26.95
C LEU A 160 1.03 -22.21 -26.36
N GLN A 161 1.31 -23.51 -26.56
CA GLN A 161 0.48 -24.58 -26.02
C GLN A 161 0.36 -24.46 -24.49
N LYS A 162 -0.86 -24.58 -24.00
CA LYS A 162 -1.16 -24.58 -22.57
C LYS A 162 -0.57 -25.83 -21.91
N ASP A 163 0.08 -25.67 -20.76
CA ASP A 163 0.60 -26.78 -19.96
C ASP A 163 0.08 -26.69 -18.51
N ASP A 164 -1.09 -27.28 -18.30
CA ASP A 164 -1.78 -27.31 -17.01
C ASP A 164 -1.05 -28.18 -15.98
N SER A 165 -0.13 -29.06 -16.41
CA SER A 165 0.64 -29.93 -15.51
C SER A 165 1.58 -29.15 -14.59
N LYS A 166 1.89 -27.90 -14.94
CA LYS A 166 2.72 -26.98 -14.14
C LYS A 166 1.91 -26.14 -13.14
N MET A 167 0.59 -26.32 -13.09
CA MET A 167 -0.36 -25.52 -12.31
C MET A 167 -0.94 -26.29 -11.11
N VAL A 168 -0.08 -26.92 -10.32
CA VAL A 168 -0.49 -27.87 -9.27
C VAL A 168 -0.44 -27.32 -7.84
N SER A 169 0.24 -26.20 -7.58
CA SER A 169 0.28 -25.56 -6.26
C SER A 169 0.43 -24.04 -6.33
N LEU A 170 0.08 -23.30 -5.27
CA LEU A 170 0.28 -21.85 -5.21
C LEU A 170 1.74 -21.44 -5.45
N GLU A 171 2.67 -22.25 -4.97
CA GLU A 171 4.12 -22.05 -5.17
C GLU A 171 4.48 -22.20 -6.65
N SER A 172 3.97 -23.25 -7.32
CA SER A 172 4.23 -23.48 -8.75
C SER A 172 3.54 -22.43 -9.63
N LEU A 173 2.38 -21.91 -9.23
CA LEU A 173 1.68 -20.82 -9.92
C LEU A 173 2.50 -19.53 -9.89
N LYS A 174 3.01 -19.12 -8.72
CA LYS A 174 3.91 -17.96 -8.61
C LYS A 174 5.18 -18.15 -9.43
N GLN A 175 5.79 -19.33 -9.34
CA GLN A 175 6.96 -19.70 -10.13
C GLN A 175 6.69 -19.78 -11.63
N ASN A 176 5.44 -19.78 -12.10
CA ASN A 176 5.14 -19.74 -13.53
C ASN A 176 4.58 -18.39 -14.00
N LEU A 177 4.62 -17.36 -13.13
CA LEU A 177 4.03 -16.04 -13.37
C LEU A 177 2.54 -16.14 -13.61
N TYR A 178 1.89 -16.92 -12.75
CA TYR A 178 0.44 -17.12 -12.73
C TYR A 178 -0.16 -16.27 -11.61
N TYR A 179 -0.20 -14.96 -11.85
CA TYR A 179 -0.80 -13.97 -10.96
C TYR A 179 -2.32 -13.98 -11.10
N ASN A 180 -3.00 -14.75 -10.24
CA ASN A 180 -4.45 -14.93 -10.28
C ASN A 180 -5.20 -14.09 -9.25
N SER A 181 -6.40 -13.66 -9.60
CA SER A 181 -7.46 -13.42 -8.63
C SER A 181 -8.08 -14.77 -8.18
N ASN A 182 -8.51 -14.89 -6.91
CA ASN A 182 -8.72 -16.14 -6.18
C ASN A 182 -9.69 -17.19 -6.82
N THR A 183 -9.51 -18.44 -6.36
CA THR A 183 -10.07 -19.78 -6.72
C THR A 183 -11.59 -19.99 -6.74
N ILE A 184 -12.42 -18.95 -6.61
CA ILE A 184 -13.89 -19.12 -6.47
C ILE A 184 -14.55 -19.55 -7.80
N ASN A 185 -13.84 -19.43 -8.92
CA ASN A 185 -14.32 -19.85 -10.23
C ASN A 185 -13.44 -20.99 -10.78
N LYS A 186 -14.06 -21.88 -11.57
CA LYS A 186 -13.37 -23.01 -12.24
C LYS A 186 -12.25 -22.56 -13.21
N TYR A 187 -12.15 -21.26 -13.47
CA TYR A 187 -11.20 -20.64 -14.39
C TYR A 187 -10.54 -19.41 -13.75
N SER A 188 -9.21 -19.38 -13.70
CA SER A 188 -8.42 -18.37 -12.99
C SER A 188 -7.82 -17.34 -13.95
N TYR A 189 -8.15 -16.06 -13.79
CA TYR A 189 -7.68 -14.99 -14.67
C TYR A 189 -6.36 -14.37 -14.19
N HIS A 190 -5.43 -14.17 -15.12
CA HIS A 190 -4.23 -13.37 -14.89
C HIS A 190 -4.59 -11.90 -14.66
N ASN A 191 -4.10 -11.32 -13.56
CA ASN A 191 -4.47 -9.98 -13.14
C ASN A 191 -3.26 -9.02 -13.11
N CYS A 192 -3.35 -7.97 -13.92
CA CYS A 192 -2.33 -6.91 -14.04
C CYS A 192 -2.12 -6.14 -12.74
N VAL A 193 -3.19 -5.80 -12.02
CA VAL A 193 -3.11 -5.06 -10.76
C VAL A 193 -2.48 -5.91 -9.66
N THR A 194 -2.81 -7.20 -9.59
CA THR A 194 -2.18 -8.14 -8.65
C THR A 194 -0.67 -8.20 -8.86
N TRP A 195 -0.22 -8.26 -10.11
CA TRP A 195 1.20 -8.19 -10.44
C TRP A 195 1.83 -6.90 -9.92
N VAL A 196 1.24 -5.74 -10.21
CA VAL A 196 1.76 -4.44 -9.74
C VAL A 196 1.84 -4.39 -8.21
N LEU A 197 0.80 -4.79 -7.50
CA LEU A 197 0.80 -4.74 -6.04
C LEU A 197 1.83 -5.70 -5.43
N HIS A 198 2.05 -6.87 -6.03
CA HIS A 198 3.13 -7.76 -5.63
C HIS A 198 4.52 -7.16 -5.85
N LYS A 199 4.70 -6.41 -6.94
CA LYS A 199 5.95 -5.69 -7.23
C LYS A 199 6.21 -4.55 -6.23
N LEU A 200 5.17 -3.80 -5.88
CA LEU A 200 5.27 -2.78 -4.84
C LEU A 200 5.53 -3.42 -3.45
N ASP A 201 4.87 -4.54 -3.13
CA ASP A 201 5.10 -5.30 -1.90
C ASP A 201 6.53 -5.84 -1.79
N SER A 202 7.10 -6.33 -2.90
CA SER A 202 8.43 -6.96 -2.91
C SER A 202 9.54 -5.98 -2.52
N ILE A 203 9.34 -4.69 -2.76
CA ILE A 203 10.25 -3.61 -2.35
C ILE A 203 9.81 -2.88 -1.07
N GLY A 204 8.74 -3.35 -0.43
CA GLY A 204 8.29 -2.88 0.88
C GLY A 204 7.29 -1.72 0.86
N ILE A 205 6.88 -1.23 -0.31
CA ILE A 205 5.80 -0.23 -0.39
C ILE A 205 4.55 -0.78 0.30
N GLU A 206 3.89 0.06 1.09
CA GLU A 206 2.64 -0.31 1.77
C GLU A 206 1.58 -0.55 0.70
N VAL A 207 1.02 -1.75 0.67
CA VAL A 207 -0.07 -2.12 -0.23
C VAL A 207 -1.14 -2.85 0.54
N ILE A 208 -2.37 -2.37 0.45
CA ILE A 208 -3.48 -3.04 1.12
C ILE A 208 -3.88 -4.26 0.27
N ASP A 209 -4.26 -5.35 0.92
CA ASP A 209 -5.02 -6.45 0.29
C ASP A 209 -4.28 -7.49 -0.58
N LEU A 210 -2.98 -7.72 -0.38
CA LEU A 210 -2.21 -8.76 -1.12
C LEU A 210 -2.77 -10.20 -1.07
N LYS A 211 -3.60 -10.52 -0.06
CA LYS A 211 -4.20 -11.86 0.14
C LYS A 211 -5.73 -11.87 0.03
N GLU A 212 -6.36 -10.70 -0.01
CA GLU A 212 -7.81 -10.51 0.06
C GLU A 212 -8.30 -9.84 -1.22
N TRP A 213 -7.77 -10.29 -2.36
CA TRP A 213 -7.86 -9.53 -3.60
C TRP A 213 -9.21 -9.67 -4.33
N MET A 214 -9.56 -8.56 -4.99
CA MET A 214 -10.80 -8.33 -5.73
C MET A 214 -10.92 -9.27 -6.93
N PRO A 215 -11.95 -10.10 -7.02
CA PRO A 215 -12.11 -10.98 -8.16
C PRO A 215 -12.39 -10.16 -9.43
N ASP A 216 -11.75 -10.53 -10.54
CA ASP A 216 -12.22 -10.18 -11.88
C ASP A 216 -13.54 -10.95 -12.11
N ILE A 217 -14.64 -10.55 -11.46
CA ILE A 217 -15.93 -11.19 -11.71
C ILE A 217 -16.53 -10.51 -12.94
N MET A 218 -16.50 -11.21 -14.06
CA MET A 218 -17.66 -11.23 -14.94
C MET A 218 -18.47 -12.48 -14.60
N PRO A 219 -19.74 -12.37 -14.14
CA PRO A 219 -20.68 -13.46 -14.31
C PRO A 219 -20.90 -13.62 -15.81
N ASN A 220 -20.67 -14.80 -16.35
CA ASN A 220 -21.07 -15.16 -17.71
C ASN A 220 -22.59 -14.92 -17.86
N PRO A 221 -23.06 -13.92 -18.63
CA PRO A 221 -24.46 -13.57 -18.63
C PRO A 221 -25.15 -14.19 -19.85
N ASN A 222 -25.92 -15.25 -19.67
CA ASN A 222 -27.16 -15.47 -20.44
C ASN A 222 -28.10 -16.55 -19.86
N PRO A 223 -29.45 -16.47 -20.01
CA PRO A 223 -30.32 -15.34 -20.41
C PRO A 223 -31.53 -15.06 -19.48
N THR A 224 -31.84 -13.77 -19.27
CA THR A 224 -33.16 -13.17 -19.55
C THR A 224 -33.05 -11.64 -19.44
N TYR A 225 -33.55 -10.93 -20.46
CA TYR A 225 -33.29 -9.50 -20.72
C TYR A 225 -33.67 -8.52 -19.58
N GLN A 226 -34.63 -8.89 -18.72
CA GLN A 226 -35.03 -8.08 -17.56
C GLN A 226 -34.14 -8.36 -16.33
N ILE A 227 -33.73 -9.61 -16.13
CA ILE A 227 -32.80 -10.01 -15.07
C ILE A 227 -31.40 -9.46 -15.39
N SER A 228 -30.99 -9.48 -16.66
CA SER A 228 -29.72 -8.91 -17.10
C SER A 228 -29.64 -7.41 -16.83
N LYS A 229 -30.72 -6.63 -16.90
CA LYS A 229 -30.66 -5.18 -16.62
C LYS A 229 -30.43 -4.90 -15.12
N TYR A 230 -31.03 -5.69 -14.24
CA TYR A 230 -30.83 -5.60 -12.79
C TYR A 230 -29.46 -6.13 -12.38
N PHE A 231 -29.03 -7.28 -12.93
CA PHE A 231 -27.69 -7.84 -12.71
C PHE A 231 -26.59 -6.95 -13.29
N LEU A 232 -26.75 -6.43 -14.51
CA LEU A 232 -25.80 -5.50 -15.11
C LEU A 232 -25.73 -4.22 -14.29
N LYS A 233 -26.86 -3.65 -13.85
CA LYS A 233 -26.83 -2.47 -12.96
C LYS A 233 -26.07 -2.77 -11.66
N GLN A 234 -26.31 -3.91 -11.02
CA GLN A 234 -25.57 -4.28 -9.80
C GLN A 234 -24.09 -4.59 -10.04
N VAL A 235 -23.75 -5.25 -11.16
CA VAL A 235 -22.37 -5.50 -11.58
C VAL A 235 -21.66 -4.19 -11.89
N PHE A 236 -22.32 -3.27 -12.61
CA PHE A 236 -21.84 -1.91 -12.83
C PHE A 236 -21.68 -1.12 -11.53
N ASP A 237 -22.62 -1.23 -10.59
CA ASP A 237 -22.53 -0.55 -9.29
C ASP A 237 -21.39 -1.15 -8.46
N ILE A 238 -21.17 -2.48 -8.50
CA ILE A 238 -20.04 -3.16 -7.86
C ILE A 238 -18.72 -2.73 -8.51
N GLU A 239 -18.64 -2.69 -9.84
CA GLU A 239 -17.46 -2.30 -10.62
C GLU A 239 -17.12 -0.82 -10.50
N PHE A 240 -18.09 0.08 -10.56
CA PHE A 240 -17.89 1.51 -10.33
C PHE A 240 -17.38 1.75 -8.90
N ASN A 241 -17.94 1.03 -7.93
CA ASN A 241 -17.43 1.04 -6.57
C ASN A 241 -16.03 0.41 -6.46
N LEU A 242 -15.69 -0.58 -7.28
CA LEU A 242 -14.39 -1.25 -7.36
C LEU A 242 -13.28 -0.30 -7.85
N ILE A 243 -13.58 0.48 -8.90
CA ILE A 243 -12.69 1.51 -9.45
C ILE A 243 -12.46 2.61 -8.43
N ASN A 244 -13.54 3.10 -7.81
CA ASN A 244 -13.42 4.10 -6.75
C ASN A 244 -12.60 3.52 -5.61
N THR A 245 -12.82 2.27 -5.21
CA THR A 245 -12.02 1.59 -4.19
C THR A 245 -10.53 1.52 -4.54
N LEU A 246 -10.15 1.31 -5.81
CA LEU A 246 -8.74 1.31 -6.25
C LEU A 246 -8.15 2.72 -6.37
N LYS A 247 -8.92 3.70 -6.85
CA LYS A 247 -8.52 5.12 -6.91
C LYS A 247 -8.41 5.76 -5.53
N ASP A 248 -9.36 5.49 -4.65
CA ASP A 248 -9.32 5.84 -3.23
C ASP A 248 -8.10 5.20 -2.57
N SER A 249 -7.74 3.97 -2.99
CA SER A 249 -6.50 3.35 -2.54
C SER A 249 -5.26 4.12 -2.99
N LEU A 250 -5.23 4.73 -4.19
CA LEU A 250 -4.05 5.51 -4.61
C LEU A 250 -3.74 6.66 -3.64
N GLN A 251 -4.76 7.36 -3.15
CA GLN A 251 -4.57 8.44 -2.18
C GLN A 251 -4.03 7.92 -0.85
N ASP A 252 -4.57 6.80 -0.36
CA ASP A 252 -4.09 6.17 0.86
C ASP A 252 -2.66 5.63 0.70
N LEU A 253 -2.35 4.97 -0.43
CA LEU A 253 -1.00 4.48 -0.75
C LEU A 253 0.02 5.63 -0.79
N ALA A 254 -0.31 6.72 -1.48
CA ALA A 254 0.52 7.92 -1.53
C ALA A 254 0.74 8.50 -0.14
N TYR A 255 -0.31 8.56 0.69
CA TYR A 255 -0.22 9.05 2.06
C TYR A 255 0.66 8.15 2.94
N TYR A 256 0.50 6.83 2.84
CA TYR A 256 1.32 5.89 3.62
C TYR A 256 2.80 6.01 3.25
N HIS A 257 3.08 6.15 1.96
CA HIS A 257 4.43 6.37 1.45
C HIS A 257 5.00 7.70 1.94
N LEU A 258 4.21 8.78 1.92
CA LEU A 258 4.61 10.08 2.48
C LEU A 258 5.02 9.97 3.95
N VAL A 259 4.27 9.23 4.76
CA VAL A 259 4.62 9.01 6.18
C VAL A 259 5.90 8.19 6.29
N LEU A 260 6.07 7.10 5.53
CA LEU A 260 7.31 6.34 5.48
C LEU A 260 8.52 7.24 5.14
N ASN A 261 8.40 8.09 4.11
CA ASN A 261 9.48 9.02 3.72
C ASN A 261 9.84 9.98 4.86
N LYS A 262 8.88 10.39 5.70
CA LYS A 262 9.19 11.17 6.91
C LYS A 262 10.04 10.37 7.88
N PHE A 263 9.75 9.09 8.12
CA PHE A 263 10.61 8.23 8.94
C PHE A 263 12.00 8.03 8.32
N GLN A 264 12.09 7.75 7.02
CA GLN A 264 13.35 7.58 6.28
C GLN A 264 14.22 8.84 6.29
N SER A 265 13.59 10.03 6.26
CA SER A 265 14.30 11.30 6.35
C SER A 265 15.08 11.47 7.67
N ILE A 266 14.65 10.80 8.74
CA ILE A 266 15.28 10.81 10.07
C ILE A 266 16.21 9.61 10.27
N ASP A 267 15.81 8.44 9.79
CA ASP A 267 16.52 7.17 9.92
C ASP A 267 16.77 6.53 8.56
N LYS A 268 17.99 6.75 8.05
CA LYS A 268 18.43 6.25 6.74
C LYS A 268 18.44 4.73 6.62
N ASP A 269 18.49 3.98 7.73
CA ASP A 269 18.43 2.52 7.66
C ASP A 269 17.05 2.03 7.16
N LEU A 270 16.01 2.85 7.29
CA LEU A 270 14.67 2.56 6.78
C LEU A 270 14.54 2.73 5.26
N GLU A 271 15.52 3.31 4.57
CA GLU A 271 15.55 3.38 3.09
C GLU A 271 15.84 2.01 2.45
N SER A 272 16.39 1.07 3.23
CA SER A 272 16.59 -0.31 2.78
C SER A 272 15.27 -1.06 2.60
N ILE A 273 15.22 -2.04 1.68
CA ILE A 273 14.02 -2.87 1.48
C ILE A 273 13.63 -3.57 2.78
N LYS A 274 14.64 -4.03 3.54
CA LYS A 274 14.42 -4.70 4.82
C LYS A 274 13.84 -3.75 5.86
N GLY A 275 14.40 -2.54 6.00
CA GLY A 275 13.91 -1.52 6.92
C GLY A 275 12.50 -1.06 6.57
N THR A 276 12.23 -0.82 5.29
CA THR A 276 10.89 -0.48 4.79
C THR A 276 9.87 -1.58 5.10
N LYS A 277 10.19 -2.85 4.80
CA LYS A 277 9.31 -3.99 5.13
C LYS A 277 9.08 -4.13 6.64
N ALA A 278 10.10 -3.87 7.46
CA ALA A 278 9.99 -3.90 8.91
C ALA A 278 9.04 -2.80 9.42
N PHE A 279 9.22 -1.56 8.96
CA PHE A 279 8.34 -0.43 9.26
C PHE A 279 6.89 -0.77 8.93
N ARG A 280 6.64 -1.24 7.71
CA ARG A 280 5.31 -1.62 7.24
C ARG A 280 4.69 -2.72 8.10
N LYS A 281 5.44 -3.79 8.38
CA LYS A 281 4.97 -4.90 9.22
C LYS A 281 4.59 -4.42 10.62
N TRP A 282 5.42 -3.56 11.20
CA TRP A 282 5.16 -2.94 12.51
C TRP A 282 3.92 -2.03 12.47
N ALA A 283 3.79 -1.17 11.46
CA ALA A 283 2.65 -0.29 11.27
C ALA A 283 1.33 -1.08 11.19
N ARG A 284 1.27 -2.11 10.34
CA ARG A 284 0.12 -3.01 10.24
C ARG A 284 -0.20 -3.74 11.54
N GLY A 285 0.82 -4.11 12.31
CA GLY A 285 0.67 -4.77 13.61
C GLY A 285 -0.14 -3.95 14.61
N MET A 286 -0.24 -2.62 14.42
CA MET A 286 -0.99 -1.72 15.29
C MET A 286 -2.48 -1.60 14.97
N ILE A 287 -2.96 -2.15 13.84
CA ILE A 287 -4.40 -2.14 13.48
C ILE A 287 -5.27 -2.76 14.58
N ASP A 288 -4.73 -3.76 15.28
CA ASP A 288 -5.42 -4.48 16.35
C ASP A 288 -5.15 -3.90 17.76
N ASN A 289 -4.38 -2.81 17.86
CA ASN A 289 -4.04 -2.20 19.14
C ASN A 289 -5.02 -1.06 19.48
N ARG A 290 -5.15 -0.72 20.78
CA ARG A 290 -5.99 0.43 21.22
C ARG A 290 -5.57 1.78 20.68
N PHE A 291 -4.37 1.86 20.11
CA PHE A 291 -3.93 3.01 19.34
C PHE A 291 -4.91 3.37 18.22
N ALA A 292 -5.57 2.38 17.59
CA ALA A 292 -6.46 2.58 16.44
C ALA A 292 -7.96 2.67 16.78
N CYS A 293 -8.34 2.73 18.06
CA CYS A 293 -9.74 2.73 18.47
C CYS A 293 -10.35 4.15 18.44
N THR A 294 -11.06 4.48 17.37
CA THR A 294 -12.18 5.44 17.37
C THR A 294 -13.47 4.68 17.06
N LEU A 295 -14.47 4.82 17.93
CA LEU A 295 -15.81 4.25 17.75
C LEU A 295 -16.52 4.96 16.60
N GLU A 296 -17.30 4.21 15.81
CA GLU A 296 -18.21 4.79 14.83
C GLU A 296 -19.23 5.72 15.51
N PRO A 297 -19.52 6.89 14.93
CA PRO A 297 -20.43 7.87 15.53
C PRO A 297 -21.89 7.42 15.69
N ASN A 298 -22.31 6.30 15.07
CA ASN A 298 -23.70 5.81 15.06
C ASN A 298 -23.88 4.42 15.71
N TYR A 299 -23.07 4.10 16.73
CA TYR A 299 -23.19 2.83 17.45
C TYR A 299 -24.47 2.76 18.31
N ASN A 300 -25.41 1.88 17.94
CA ASN A 300 -26.68 1.71 18.64
C ASN A 300 -26.59 0.57 19.70
N ARG A 301 -26.74 0.96 20.97
CA ARG A 301 -26.46 0.17 22.19
C ARG A 301 -27.42 -1.01 22.44
N LEU A 302 -28.47 -1.17 21.64
CA LEU A 302 -29.44 -2.28 21.76
C LEU A 302 -29.05 -3.55 20.98
N SER A 303 -28.02 -3.48 20.12
CA SER A 303 -27.49 -4.67 19.48
C SER A 303 -26.41 -5.32 20.36
N LYS A 304 -26.72 -6.50 20.89
CA LYS A 304 -25.84 -7.33 21.73
C LYS A 304 -24.73 -8.00 20.90
N TYR A 305 -24.00 -7.24 20.09
CA TYR A 305 -22.76 -7.73 19.49
C TYR A 305 -21.59 -7.15 20.26
N ASN A 306 -21.06 -7.98 21.16
CA ASN A 306 -19.69 -7.84 21.65
C ASN A 306 -18.79 -7.46 20.48
N ILE A 307 -17.84 -6.55 20.68
CA ILE A 307 -16.70 -6.41 19.78
C ILE A 307 -16.00 -7.77 19.74
N LYS A 308 -16.43 -8.60 18.79
CA LYS A 308 -15.90 -9.90 18.44
C LYS A 308 -15.32 -9.69 17.04
N CYS A 309 -14.01 -9.53 16.97
CA CYS A 309 -13.31 -9.74 15.72
C CYS A 309 -13.31 -11.26 15.44
N SER A 310 -14.38 -11.82 14.86
CA SER A 310 -14.34 -13.03 13.98
C SER A 310 -15.71 -13.64 13.63
N SER A 311 -15.73 -14.09 12.35
CA SER A 311 -16.30 -15.31 11.74
C SER A 311 -17.80 -15.65 11.69
N GLN A 312 -18.22 -15.81 10.42
CA GLN A 312 -19.12 -16.81 9.79
C GLN A 312 -20.64 -16.70 9.99
N GLU A 313 -21.36 -16.49 8.87
CA GLU A 313 -22.37 -17.41 8.32
C GLU A 313 -22.69 -17.10 6.84
N GLU A 314 -23.28 -18.09 6.14
CA GLU A 314 -23.17 -18.34 4.69
C GLU A 314 -24.15 -17.57 3.76
N GLY A 315 -23.63 -17.14 2.61
CA GLY A 315 -24.39 -16.73 1.41
C GLY A 315 -23.61 -15.77 0.50
N PHE A 316 -23.49 -16.06 -0.81
CA PHE A 316 -22.61 -15.35 -1.76
C PHE A 316 -22.71 -13.81 -1.75
N ILE A 317 -23.93 -13.27 -1.63
CA ILE A 317 -24.20 -11.82 -1.59
C ILE A 317 -23.84 -11.22 -0.22
N ALA A 318 -24.09 -11.95 0.88
CA ALA A 318 -23.72 -11.52 2.23
C ALA A 318 -22.19 -11.48 2.40
N THR A 319 -21.47 -12.46 1.82
CA THR A 319 -20.01 -12.51 1.85
C THR A 319 -19.32 -11.33 1.16
N LEU A 320 -19.88 -10.79 0.06
CA LEU A 320 -19.27 -9.66 -0.65
C LEU A 320 -19.45 -8.34 0.12
N THR A 321 -20.63 -8.11 0.69
CA THR A 321 -20.90 -6.94 1.54
C THR A 321 -20.07 -7.00 2.82
N GLU A 322 -20.05 -8.14 3.51
CA GLU A 322 -19.27 -8.34 4.74
C GLU A 322 -17.76 -8.24 4.48
N TRP A 323 -17.28 -8.77 3.35
CA TRP A 323 -15.89 -8.62 2.92
C TRP A 323 -15.55 -7.15 2.63
N LYS A 324 -16.43 -6.42 1.94
CA LYS A 324 -16.26 -4.99 1.65
C LYS A 324 -16.20 -4.18 2.95
N GLU A 325 -17.10 -4.42 3.89
CA GLU A 325 -17.13 -3.75 5.19
C GLU A 325 -15.86 -4.06 6.00
N LYS A 326 -15.44 -5.33 6.08
CA LYS A 326 -14.18 -5.72 6.72
C LYS A 326 -12.96 -5.04 6.09
N LEU A 327 -12.93 -4.95 4.77
CA LEU A 327 -11.86 -4.26 4.04
C LEU A 327 -11.87 -2.76 4.32
N GLN A 328 -13.02 -2.11 4.22
CA GLN A 328 -13.16 -0.69 4.52
C GLN A 328 -12.68 -0.39 5.95
N HIS A 329 -13.12 -1.18 6.94
CA HIS A 329 -12.66 -1.04 8.32
C HIS A 329 -11.14 -1.25 8.47
N LYS A 330 -10.55 -2.22 7.77
CA LYS A 330 -9.10 -2.46 7.82
C LYS A 330 -8.32 -1.29 7.23
N ARG A 331 -8.80 -0.72 6.13
CA ARG A 331 -8.22 0.47 5.48
C ARG A 331 -8.33 1.70 6.36
N GLU A 332 -9.51 1.93 6.94
CA GLU A 332 -9.74 3.03 7.89
C GLU A 332 -8.83 2.94 9.11
N ARG A 333 -8.70 1.75 9.71
CA ARG A 333 -7.79 1.52 10.84
C ARG A 333 -6.32 1.75 10.44
N LEU A 334 -5.91 1.26 9.27
CA LEU A 334 -4.54 1.49 8.78
C LEU A 334 -4.29 2.99 8.55
N ARG A 335 -5.23 3.69 7.92
CA ARG A 335 -5.17 5.13 7.72
C ARG A 335 -5.07 5.87 9.05
N TYR A 336 -5.87 5.47 10.04
CA TYR A 336 -5.77 6.02 11.38
C TYR A 336 -4.37 5.83 11.98
N VAL A 337 -3.81 4.61 11.90
CA VAL A 337 -2.45 4.32 12.39
C VAL A 337 -1.44 5.25 11.74
N TYR A 338 -1.46 5.37 10.42
CA TYR A 338 -0.54 6.24 9.67
C TYR A 338 -0.73 7.73 10.02
N THR A 339 -1.96 8.19 10.21
CA THR A 339 -2.24 9.56 10.68
C THR A 339 -1.75 9.81 12.10
N MET A 340 -1.88 8.83 13.00
CA MET A 340 -1.34 8.90 14.35
C MET A 340 0.20 8.99 14.31
N LEU A 341 0.84 8.11 13.54
CA LEU A 341 2.29 8.10 13.38
C LEU A 341 2.81 9.45 12.84
N ASP A 342 2.17 9.97 11.80
CA ASP A 342 2.50 11.27 11.23
C ASP A 342 2.37 12.39 12.25
N LYS A 343 1.26 12.41 13.01
CA LYS A 343 1.01 13.42 14.03
C LYS A 343 2.06 13.39 15.14
N ILE A 344 2.39 12.20 15.65
CA ILE A 344 3.40 12.04 16.71
C ILE A 344 4.77 12.50 16.18
N LEU A 345 5.19 12.00 15.02
CA LEU A 345 6.49 12.31 14.44
C LEU A 345 6.63 13.79 14.06
N SER A 346 5.62 14.35 13.39
CA SER A 346 5.57 15.77 13.02
C SER A 346 5.68 16.68 14.26
N SER A 347 5.17 16.25 15.42
CA SER A 347 5.32 17.00 16.67
C SER A 347 6.75 17.02 17.21
N GLN A 348 7.56 16.00 16.91
CA GLN A 348 8.98 15.94 17.26
C GLN A 348 9.81 16.74 16.26
N ILE A 349 9.55 16.61 14.96
CA ILE A 349 10.21 17.39 13.90
C ILE A 349 10.04 18.89 14.14
N LYS A 350 8.83 19.36 14.52
CA LYS A 350 8.59 20.79 14.83
C LYS A 350 9.41 21.33 16.00
N LYS A 351 9.92 20.47 16.88
CA LYS A 351 10.72 20.88 18.05
C LYS A 351 12.21 20.94 17.76
N ALA A 352 12.67 20.24 16.72
CA ALA A 352 14.07 20.13 16.39
C ALA A 352 14.25 20.14 14.86
N ASN A 353 14.87 21.19 14.35
CA ASN A 353 15.29 21.24 12.95
C ASN A 353 16.34 20.16 12.68
N ASP A 354 16.38 19.67 11.44
CA ASP A 354 17.39 18.70 10.96
C ASP A 354 17.49 17.42 11.82
N LEU A 355 16.35 16.95 12.34
CA LEU A 355 16.26 15.76 13.16
C LEU A 355 16.80 14.52 12.41
N GLN A 356 17.87 13.93 12.94
CA GLN A 356 18.45 12.67 12.47
C GLN A 356 18.56 11.72 13.66
N GLY A 357 18.31 10.43 13.45
CA GLY A 357 18.25 9.46 14.55
C GLY A 357 18.14 8.02 14.08
N SER A 358 17.77 7.17 15.03
CA SER A 358 17.42 5.77 14.79
C SER A 358 16.14 5.42 15.52
N PHE A 359 15.28 4.65 14.87
CA PHE A 359 14.04 4.16 15.47
C PHE A 359 14.23 2.76 16.06
N THR A 360 13.61 2.55 17.21
CA THR A 360 13.25 1.22 17.71
C THR A 360 11.73 1.11 17.73
N PHE A 361 11.21 0.16 16.97
CA PHE A 361 9.79 -0.11 16.87
C PHE A 361 9.33 -0.92 18.07
N ILE A 362 8.23 -0.49 18.69
CA ILE A 362 7.61 -1.17 19.82
C ILE A 362 6.34 -1.86 19.34
N SER A 363 6.21 -3.13 19.68
CA SER A 363 5.06 -3.98 19.34
C SER A 363 4.70 -4.88 20.52
N TYR A 364 3.65 -5.69 20.36
CA TYR A 364 3.17 -6.60 21.39
C TYR A 364 3.22 -8.05 20.92
N ASN A 365 3.91 -8.88 21.69
CA ASN A 365 3.89 -10.32 21.45
C ASN A 365 2.68 -10.94 22.17
N LYS A 366 1.61 -11.22 21.41
CA LYS A 366 0.38 -11.84 21.95
C LYS A 366 0.62 -13.21 22.60
N LYS A 367 1.68 -13.94 22.23
CA LYS A 367 1.99 -15.27 22.79
C LYS A 367 2.68 -15.18 24.14
N THR A 368 3.74 -14.38 24.22
CA THR A 368 4.54 -14.24 25.45
C THR A 368 3.99 -13.17 26.39
N LYS A 369 3.04 -12.36 25.92
CA LYS A 369 2.42 -11.23 26.61
C LYS A 369 3.43 -10.14 27.00
N LYS A 370 4.47 -9.95 26.19
CA LYS A 370 5.57 -9.02 26.43
C LYS A 370 5.62 -7.90 25.41
N ILE A 371 6.35 -6.84 25.76
CA ILE A 371 6.80 -5.83 24.82
C ILE A 371 7.74 -6.52 23.83
N GLN A 372 7.62 -6.20 22.55
CA GLN A 372 8.49 -6.73 21.52
C GLN A 372 9.13 -5.58 20.75
N LEU A 373 10.46 -5.56 20.72
CA LEU A 373 11.25 -4.52 20.09
C LEU A 373 11.87 -5.02 18.77
N SER A 374 12.05 -4.11 17.82
CA SER A 374 12.84 -4.37 16.61
C SER A 374 13.48 -3.08 16.11
N ASN A 375 14.71 -3.18 15.60
CA ASN A 375 15.52 -2.05 15.16
C ASN A 375 16.65 -2.51 14.24
N LYS A 376 17.47 -1.59 13.76
CA LYS A 376 18.61 -1.92 12.89
C LYS A 376 19.60 -2.90 13.54
N GLN A 377 19.90 -2.75 14.83
CA GLN A 377 20.89 -3.57 15.54
C GLN A 377 20.49 -5.03 15.62
N SER A 378 19.20 -5.29 15.83
CA SER A 378 18.59 -6.62 15.75
C SER A 378 18.31 -7.08 14.31
N ASN A 379 18.79 -6.34 13.31
CA ASN A 379 18.50 -6.59 11.90
C ASN A 379 16.97 -6.68 11.65
N TYR A 380 16.21 -5.85 12.36
CA TYR A 380 14.74 -5.83 12.43
C TYR A 380 14.09 -7.16 12.82
N GLU A 381 14.83 -8.09 13.39
CA GLU A 381 14.28 -9.28 14.03
C GLU A 381 13.72 -8.89 15.39
N SER A 382 12.51 -9.37 15.67
CA SER A 382 11.78 -8.95 16.84
C SER A 382 12.21 -9.76 18.07
N TYR A 383 12.51 -9.07 19.17
CA TYR A 383 12.90 -9.70 20.45
C TYR A 383 12.02 -9.19 21.58
N ASP A 384 11.75 -10.07 22.54
CA ASP A 384 10.88 -9.75 23.68
C ASP A 384 11.65 -9.01 24.76
N GLU A 385 11.01 -7.99 25.32
CA GLU A 385 11.46 -7.25 26.49
C GLU A 385 10.39 -7.27 27.57
N ASN A 386 10.81 -7.37 28.83
CA ASN A 386 9.87 -7.39 29.95
C ASN A 386 9.25 -6.00 30.15
N GLU A 387 10.08 -4.96 30.10
CA GLU A 387 9.70 -3.57 30.33
C GLU A 387 10.66 -2.61 29.64
N LEU A 388 10.24 -1.37 29.44
CA LEU A 388 11.10 -0.28 28.99
C LEU A 388 11.59 0.50 30.21
N ASP A 389 12.90 0.70 30.32
CA ASP A 389 13.51 1.48 31.41
C ASP A 389 13.19 2.98 31.25
N PRO A 390 12.36 3.59 32.12
CA PRO A 390 12.02 5.01 32.03
C PRO A 390 13.11 5.91 32.61
N ASN A 391 14.19 5.38 33.20
CA ASN A 391 15.35 6.22 33.53
C ASN A 391 16.05 6.73 32.26
N ILE A 392 15.79 6.11 31.10
CA ILE A 392 16.18 6.63 29.79
C ILE A 392 15.10 7.62 29.31
N PRO A 393 15.42 8.93 29.13
CA PRO A 393 14.41 9.95 28.84
C PRO A 393 13.59 9.69 27.57
N ALA A 394 14.18 9.07 26.54
CA ALA A 394 13.48 8.70 25.31
C ALA A 394 12.42 7.61 25.55
N ASN A 395 12.74 6.59 26.35
CA ASN A 395 11.78 5.55 26.74
C ASN A 395 10.66 6.15 27.59
N ASN A 396 11.00 6.99 28.56
CA ASN A 396 10.02 7.65 29.41
C ASN A 396 9.08 8.57 28.61
N TRP A 397 9.62 9.27 27.61
CA TRP A 397 8.81 10.02 26.65
C TRP A 397 7.86 9.10 25.88
N SER A 398 8.34 7.99 25.34
CA SER A 398 7.51 7.05 24.57
C SER A 398 6.40 6.46 25.44
N LEU A 399 6.71 6.06 26.66
CA LEU A 399 5.74 5.54 27.64
C LEU A 399 4.70 6.61 28.03
N ASN A 400 5.11 7.86 28.28
CA ASN A 400 4.17 8.92 28.69
C ASN A 400 3.33 9.48 27.54
N GLN A 401 3.88 9.52 26.32
CA GLN A 401 3.18 9.98 25.12
C GLN A 401 2.42 8.86 24.42
N LEU A 402 2.56 7.62 24.91
CA LEU A 402 2.02 6.43 24.25
C LEU A 402 2.54 6.31 22.80
N SER A 403 3.81 6.66 22.58
CA SER A 403 4.44 6.53 21.27
C SER A 403 4.71 5.05 20.98
N PRO A 404 4.38 4.53 19.78
CA PRO A 404 4.66 3.14 19.42
C PRO A 404 6.12 2.90 18.99
N TYR A 405 6.98 3.90 19.12
CA TYR A 405 8.40 3.81 18.82
C TYR A 405 9.23 4.60 19.83
N ILE A 406 10.51 4.26 19.92
CA ILE A 406 11.56 5.07 20.54
C ILE A 406 12.40 5.67 19.42
N LEU A 407 12.57 6.99 19.45
CA LEU A 407 13.48 7.70 18.56
C LEU A 407 14.69 8.16 19.36
N ILE A 408 15.87 7.69 18.98
CA ILE A 408 17.14 8.14 19.56
C ILE A 408 17.81 9.09 18.55
N PRO A 409 17.85 10.40 18.82
CA PRO A 409 18.56 11.34 17.95
C PRO A 409 20.07 11.08 17.95
N LYS A 410 20.71 11.28 16.80
CA LYS A 410 22.18 11.23 16.69
C LYS A 410 22.84 12.37 17.47
N ASP A 411 22.20 13.54 17.49
CA ASP A 411 22.67 14.72 18.20
C ASP A 411 22.16 14.74 19.66
N LYS A 412 23.09 14.83 20.62
CA LYS A 412 22.78 14.88 22.06
C LYS A 412 22.03 16.15 22.49
N THR A 413 22.28 17.28 21.84
CA THR A 413 21.56 18.55 22.03
C THR A 413 20.11 18.39 21.57
N ILE A 414 19.88 17.81 20.39
CA ILE A 414 18.53 17.49 19.92
C ILE A 414 17.83 16.53 20.89
N SER A 415 18.53 15.50 21.37
CA SER A 415 17.99 14.59 22.39
C SER A 415 17.53 15.34 23.65
N ARG A 416 18.32 16.30 24.15
CA ARG A 416 17.92 17.15 25.29
C ARG A 416 16.72 18.04 24.95
N ILE A 417 16.69 18.65 23.78
CA ILE A 417 15.55 19.48 23.32
C ILE A 417 14.26 18.65 23.36
N LEU A 418 14.29 17.43 22.81
CA LEU A 418 13.13 16.55 22.74
C LEU A 418 12.71 16.00 24.10
N TYR A 419 13.68 15.62 24.95
CA TYR A 419 13.41 14.73 26.08
C TYR A 419 13.75 15.29 27.48
N HIS A 420 14.29 16.51 27.62
CA HIS A 420 14.64 17.06 28.95
C HIS A 420 13.48 17.06 29.95
N LYS A 421 12.23 17.20 29.49
CA LYS A 421 11.03 17.16 30.35
C LYS A 421 10.66 15.75 30.84
N TYR A 422 11.40 14.74 30.42
CA TYR A 422 11.20 13.32 30.74
C TYR A 422 12.44 12.73 31.40
N ASP A 423 13.45 13.55 31.68
CA ASP A 423 14.58 13.21 32.53
C ASP A 423 14.18 13.48 33.99
N TYR A 424 13.65 12.45 34.65
CA TYR A 424 13.19 12.54 36.03
C TYR A 424 14.29 12.21 37.05
N GLY A 425 15.53 11.99 36.59
CA GLY A 425 16.57 11.41 37.42
C GLY A 425 16.20 9.98 37.84
N LYS A 426 16.37 9.66 39.12
CA LYS A 426 16.08 8.32 39.65
C LYS A 426 14.57 8.13 39.83
N ILE A 427 13.99 7.23 39.04
CA ILE A 427 12.57 6.88 39.08
C ILE A 427 12.36 5.72 40.07
N SER A 428 11.23 5.72 40.79
CA SER A 428 10.88 4.65 41.75
C SER A 428 10.39 3.39 41.04
N ASP A 429 10.70 2.21 41.60
CA ASP A 429 10.27 0.91 41.06
C ASP A 429 8.75 0.84 40.87
N SER A 430 7.98 1.41 41.80
CA SER A 430 6.53 1.50 41.71
C SER A 430 6.03 2.30 40.49
N TYR A 431 6.76 3.34 40.09
CA TYR A 431 6.44 4.08 38.88
C TYR A 431 6.81 3.26 37.65
N ILE A 432 8.00 2.63 37.63
CA ILE A 432 8.48 1.81 36.52
C ILE A 432 7.47 0.70 36.21
N GLU A 433 7.03 -0.01 37.25
CA GLU A 433 6.02 -1.06 37.14
C GLU A 433 4.70 -0.50 36.62
N ALA A 434 4.17 0.56 37.25
CA ALA A 434 2.86 1.09 36.91
C ALA A 434 2.80 1.65 35.47
N ILE A 435 3.84 2.35 35.01
CA ILE A 435 3.86 2.92 33.66
C ILE A 435 4.00 1.83 32.58
N ASN A 436 4.82 0.81 32.82
CA ASN A 436 4.98 -0.30 31.89
C ASN A 436 3.74 -1.18 31.82
N GLN A 437 3.11 -1.48 32.96
CA GLN A 437 1.80 -2.18 33.00
C GLN A 437 0.74 -1.38 32.23
N SER A 438 0.69 -0.06 32.41
CA SER A 438 -0.23 0.78 31.66
C SER A 438 0.03 0.76 30.15
N TYR A 439 1.29 0.81 29.74
CA TYR A 439 1.68 0.78 28.33
C TYR A 439 1.41 -0.59 27.68
N LEU A 440 1.70 -1.68 28.40
CA LEU A 440 1.34 -3.05 28.01
C LEU A 440 -0.18 -3.22 27.86
N GLY A 441 -0.98 -2.62 28.74
CA GLY A 441 -2.44 -2.65 28.64
C GLY A 441 -2.95 -2.04 27.32
N ILE A 442 -2.35 -0.93 26.89
CA ILE A 442 -2.68 -0.30 25.59
C ILE A 442 -2.24 -1.17 24.42
N LEU A 443 -1.02 -1.69 24.48
CA LEU A 443 -0.44 -2.57 23.46
C LEU A 443 -1.22 -3.89 23.28
N SER A 444 -1.79 -4.41 24.37
CA SER A 444 -2.48 -5.70 24.42
C SER A 444 -4.00 -5.63 24.27
N ASP A 445 -4.56 -4.43 24.11
CA ASP A 445 -6.01 -4.18 24.12
C ASP A 445 -6.74 -4.53 25.44
N ASN A 446 -5.97 -4.74 26.52
CA ASN A 446 -6.50 -5.06 27.84
C ASN A 446 -6.16 -3.95 28.85
N ASP A 447 -6.99 -2.90 28.85
CA ASP A 447 -6.78 -1.66 29.59
C ASP A 447 -7.00 -1.80 31.11
N ASN A 448 -6.20 -2.65 31.77
CA ASN A 448 -6.15 -2.78 33.22
C ASN A 448 -5.05 -1.87 33.78
N LEU A 449 -5.35 -0.58 33.89
CA LEU A 449 -4.35 0.48 34.09
C LEU A 449 -4.19 0.88 35.56
N VAL A 450 -2.94 0.95 36.01
CA VAL A 450 -2.55 1.41 37.36
C VAL A 450 -1.99 2.85 37.33
N TYR A 451 -1.38 3.28 36.23
CA TYR A 451 -0.78 4.62 36.07
C TYR A 451 -1.65 5.60 35.28
N TRP A 452 -1.63 6.90 35.64
CA TRP A 452 -2.38 7.98 34.97
C TRP A 452 -1.45 9.02 34.32
N SER A 453 -1.63 9.28 33.02
CA SER A 453 -0.94 10.36 32.29
C SER A 453 -1.93 11.26 31.55
N LYS A 454 -1.52 12.48 31.17
CA LYS A 454 -2.35 13.38 30.34
C LYS A 454 -2.71 12.76 28.99
N ALA A 455 -1.80 11.98 28.38
CA ALA A 455 -2.06 11.29 27.12
C ALA A 455 -3.13 10.20 27.32
N LEU A 456 -2.99 9.41 28.38
CA LEU A 456 -3.96 8.39 28.78
C LEU A 456 -5.34 8.98 29.07
N HIS A 457 -5.38 10.12 29.78
CA HIS A 457 -6.60 10.84 30.05
C HIS A 457 -7.29 11.33 28.76
N LYS A 458 -6.51 11.85 27.80
CA LYS A 458 -7.05 12.26 26.49
C LYS A 458 -7.58 11.06 25.70
N LEU A 459 -6.84 9.95 25.65
CA LEU A 459 -7.26 8.72 24.99
C LEU A 459 -8.56 8.16 25.62
N ARG A 460 -8.63 8.14 26.96
CA ARG A 460 -9.87 7.78 27.68
C ARG A 460 -11.01 8.77 27.41
N LYS A 461 -10.73 10.07 27.34
CA LYS A 461 -11.75 11.08 27.02
C LYS A 461 -12.27 10.90 25.60
N SER A 462 -11.43 10.62 24.61
CA SER A 462 -11.89 10.35 23.23
C SER A 462 -12.69 9.05 23.13
N VAL A 463 -12.36 8.04 23.93
CA VAL A 463 -13.17 6.81 24.04
C VAL A 463 -14.50 7.07 24.76
N ASN A 464 -14.51 7.93 25.79
CA ASN A 464 -15.68 8.19 26.63
C ASN A 464 -16.59 9.35 26.17
N GLN A 465 -16.16 10.25 25.29
CA GLN A 465 -16.97 11.39 24.83
C GLN A 465 -18.21 10.96 24.03
N VAL A 466 -18.20 9.75 23.48
CA VAL A 466 -19.36 9.12 22.83
C VAL A 466 -20.45 8.72 23.84
N VAL A 467 -20.10 8.53 25.13
CA VAL A 467 -21.04 8.07 26.16
C VAL A 467 -21.89 9.21 26.74
N LYS A 468 -21.40 10.45 26.75
CA LYS A 468 -22.11 11.60 27.36
C LYS A 468 -23.04 12.36 26.42
N GLU A 469 -22.98 12.15 25.11
CA GLU A 469 -23.93 12.76 24.16
C GLU A 469 -25.24 11.96 24.04
N ILE A 470 -25.37 10.82 24.73
CA ILE A 470 -26.57 9.97 24.71
C ILE A 470 -27.39 10.07 26.03
N GLU A 471 -26.88 10.74 27.06
CA GLU A 471 -27.63 10.94 28.33
C GLU A 471 -28.40 12.28 28.38
N ASN A 472 -28.36 13.09 27.32
CA ASN A 472 -29.04 14.40 27.24
C ASN A 472 -29.95 14.56 26.00
N VAL A 473 -30.47 13.48 25.43
CA VAL A 473 -31.57 13.53 24.44
C VAL A 473 -32.77 12.76 24.95
#